data_AF-A0A6N2HPM7-F1
#
_entry.id   AF-A0A6N2HPM7-F1
#
_cell.length_a   1.000
_cell.length_b   1.000
_cell.length_c   1.000
_cell.angle_alpha   90.00
_cell.angle_beta   90.00
_cell.angle_gamma   90.00
#
_symmetry.space_group_name_H-M   'P 1'
#
loop_
_entity.id
_entity.type
_entity.pdbx_description
1 polymer ?
#
loop_
_entity_poly.entity_id
_entity_poly.type
_entity_poly.pdbx_seq_one_letter_code
_entity_poly.pdbx_strand_id
1 'polypeptide(L)'
;MLRASGLAGLVIAGTAAASGSAQAAPARAGDVLRLDTVAELRELNTRPLATGTQILLAGHTRPGDGGGMALRWDPESTAAHNNGTVIAPKNAKTGRWHQLHTGTLDFRTFGHFDAKTPADAALDAMIADKSVHRIEAHTDLLFTKRHLFNRSHIELDFGGNLIRTEGIEKNTHDNPFGAVLSFRGTLTDTTV
;
A
#
# COMPACT_ATOMS: atom_id res chain seq x y z
N MET A 1 2.52 65.04 64.96
CA MET A 1 3.93 64.70 64.64
C MET A 1 3.98 63.28 64.09
N LEU A 2 4.75 63.06 62.99
CA LEU A 2 5.41 61.82 62.49
C LEU A 2 4.62 60.49 62.50
N ARG A 3 4.20 59.93 61.35
CA ARG A 3 4.92 58.98 60.43
C ARG A 3 5.45 57.69 61.08
N ALA A 4 4.99 56.54 60.59
CA ALA A 4 5.84 55.53 59.93
C ALA A 4 5.01 54.42 59.27
N SER A 5 5.42 54.06 58.05
CA SER A 5 4.81 53.13 57.10
C SER A 5 5.28 51.69 57.33
N GLY A 6 4.47 50.71 56.89
CA GLY A 6 4.88 49.30 56.78
C GLY A 6 4.09 48.58 55.68
N LEU A 7 4.75 48.33 54.55
CA LEU A 7 4.28 47.58 53.37
C LEU A 7 4.42 46.04 53.57
N ALA A 8 3.84 45.30 52.63
CA ALA A 8 4.03 43.88 52.28
C ALA A 8 3.02 42.89 52.88
N GLY A 9 2.38 42.01 52.12
CA GLY A 9 2.45 41.70 50.69
C GLY A 9 1.33 40.71 50.36
N LEU A 10 0.64 40.95 49.24
CA LEU A 10 -0.44 40.11 48.72
C LEU A 10 0.19 38.89 48.02
N VAL A 11 0.04 37.69 48.58
CA VAL A 11 0.38 36.45 47.89
C VAL A 11 -0.82 36.03 47.04
N ILE A 12 -0.78 36.31 45.76
CA ILE A 12 -1.71 35.71 44.78
C ILE A 12 -1.20 34.30 44.53
N ALA A 13 -1.88 33.31 45.11
CA ALA A 13 -1.69 31.91 44.75
C ALA A 13 -2.19 31.72 43.32
N GLY A 14 -1.27 31.73 42.36
CA GLY A 14 -1.57 31.35 40.98
C GLY A 14 -1.95 29.87 40.93
N THR A 15 -3.21 29.58 40.63
CA THR A 15 -3.61 28.26 40.17
C THR A 15 -3.00 28.05 38.79
N ALA A 16 -1.87 27.35 38.73
CA ALA A 16 -1.41 26.75 37.49
C ALA A 16 -2.43 25.68 37.09
N ALA A 17 -3.41 26.06 36.27
CA ALA A 17 -4.18 25.09 35.50
C ALA A 17 -3.19 24.42 34.55
N ALA A 18 -2.70 23.25 34.95
CA ALA A 18 -2.01 22.35 34.04
C ALA A 18 -3.04 21.92 33.00
N SER A 19 -3.06 22.62 31.87
CA SER A 19 -3.70 22.20 30.64
C SER A 19 -2.91 21.03 30.08
N GLY A 20 -2.89 19.91 30.80
CA GLY A 20 -2.47 18.63 30.24
C GLY A 20 -3.42 18.37 29.09
N SER A 21 -2.90 18.33 27.87
CA SER A 21 -3.62 17.78 26.73
C SER A 21 -4.14 16.42 27.17
N ALA A 22 -5.46 16.31 27.32
CA ALA A 22 -6.11 15.04 27.60
C ALA A 22 -5.74 14.12 26.42
N GLN A 23 -4.75 13.26 26.63
CA GLN A 23 -4.36 12.27 25.66
C GLN A 23 -5.54 11.31 25.60
N ALA A 24 -6.37 11.45 24.56
CA ALA A 24 -7.49 10.57 24.35
C ALA A 24 -6.94 9.14 24.42
N ALA A 25 -7.44 8.35 25.38
CA ALA A 25 -7.13 6.93 25.41
C ALA A 25 -7.43 6.38 24.01
N PRO A 26 -6.58 5.50 23.44
CA PRO A 26 -6.88 4.89 22.16
C PRO A 26 -8.29 4.31 22.26
N ALA A 27 -9.18 4.74 21.38
CA ALA A 27 -10.49 4.14 21.31
C ALA A 27 -10.26 2.65 21.08
N ARG A 28 -10.69 1.80 22.02
CA ARG A 28 -10.81 0.37 21.74
C ARG A 28 -11.87 0.24 20.65
N ALA A 29 -11.43 0.25 19.39
CA ALA A 29 -12.18 -0.39 18.33
C ALA A 29 -12.31 -1.87 18.72
N GLY A 30 -13.46 -2.47 18.46
CA GLY A 30 -13.76 -3.86 18.81
C GLY A 30 -12.82 -4.87 18.13
N ASP A 31 -13.22 -6.14 18.10
CA ASP A 31 -12.42 -7.21 17.51
C ASP A 31 -11.92 -6.85 16.11
N VAL A 32 -10.62 -7.05 15.85
CA VAL A 32 -10.04 -6.89 14.50
C VAL A 32 -10.57 -8.03 13.65
N LEU A 33 -11.39 -7.71 12.65
CA LEU A 33 -11.87 -8.70 11.70
C LEU A 33 -10.68 -9.25 10.90
N ARG A 34 -10.41 -10.54 11.08
CA ARG A 34 -9.37 -11.28 10.39
C ARG A 34 -10.04 -12.28 9.44
N LEU A 35 -9.53 -12.35 8.22
CA LEU A 35 -9.85 -13.39 7.26
C LEU A 35 -8.58 -14.09 6.81
N ASP A 36 -8.69 -15.28 6.24
CA ASP A 36 -7.52 -16.08 5.92
C ASP A 36 -6.94 -15.72 4.55
N THR A 37 -7.79 -15.41 3.56
CA THR A 37 -7.37 -15.27 2.16
C THR A 37 -8.12 -14.17 1.40
N VAL A 38 -7.59 -13.77 0.24
CA VAL A 38 -8.28 -12.88 -0.71
C VAL A 38 -9.57 -13.51 -1.23
N ALA A 39 -9.63 -14.83 -1.41
CA ALA A 39 -10.83 -15.50 -1.86
C ALA A 39 -11.99 -15.31 -0.85
N GLU A 40 -11.73 -15.52 0.43
CA GLU A 40 -12.71 -15.27 1.50
C GLU A 40 -13.12 -13.80 1.60
N LEU A 41 -12.14 -12.89 1.49
CA LEU A 41 -12.41 -11.45 1.48
C LEU A 41 -13.38 -11.05 0.37
N ARG A 42 -13.27 -11.66 -0.81
CA ARG A 42 -14.13 -11.33 -1.95
C ARG A 42 -15.56 -11.84 -1.78
N GLU A 43 -15.79 -12.80 -0.89
CA GLU A 43 -17.11 -13.32 -0.54
C GLU A 43 -17.73 -12.63 0.70
N LEU A 44 -16.96 -11.80 1.42
CA LEU A 44 -17.44 -11.07 2.60
C LEU A 44 -18.62 -10.16 2.26
N ASN A 45 -19.70 -10.26 3.04
CA ASN A 45 -20.82 -9.32 2.94
C ASN A 45 -20.38 -7.93 3.42
N THR A 46 -20.16 -7.02 2.47
CA THR A 46 -19.69 -5.66 2.76
C THR A 46 -20.80 -4.64 3.00
N ARG A 47 -22.08 -5.01 2.80
CA ARG A 47 -23.23 -4.10 3.00
C ARG A 47 -23.29 -3.44 4.39
N PRO A 48 -23.00 -4.13 5.51
CA PRO A 48 -23.07 -3.51 6.83
C PRO A 48 -21.79 -2.73 7.19
N LEU A 49 -20.74 -2.77 6.37
CA LEU A 49 -19.44 -2.20 6.72
C LEU A 49 -19.43 -0.69 6.47
N ALA A 50 -19.02 0.06 7.49
CA ALA A 50 -18.80 1.49 7.38
C ALA A 50 -17.53 1.80 6.56
N THR A 51 -17.48 2.96 5.91
CA THR A 51 -16.27 3.49 5.28
C THR A 51 -15.11 3.51 6.28
N GLY A 52 -13.94 3.06 5.85
CA GLY A 52 -12.75 3.03 6.69
C GLY A 52 -12.62 1.79 7.56
N THR A 53 -13.57 0.85 7.53
CA THR A 53 -13.44 -0.46 8.21
C THR A 53 -12.11 -1.11 7.81
N GLN A 54 -11.34 -1.57 8.79
CA GLN A 54 -10.06 -2.22 8.55
C GLN A 54 -10.13 -3.71 8.86
N ILE A 55 -9.40 -4.50 8.07
CA ILE A 55 -9.26 -5.94 8.28
C ILE A 55 -7.80 -6.38 8.09
N LEU A 56 -7.49 -7.58 8.59
CA LEU A 56 -6.21 -8.25 8.34
C LEU A 56 -6.44 -9.57 7.59
N LEU A 57 -5.64 -9.83 6.55
CA LEU A 57 -5.54 -11.13 5.90
C LEU A 57 -4.32 -11.91 6.42
N ALA A 58 -4.52 -13.21 6.68
CA ALA A 58 -3.44 -14.11 7.08
C ALA A 58 -2.45 -14.43 5.95
N GLY A 59 -2.90 -14.35 4.70
CA GLY A 59 -2.13 -14.56 3.48
C GLY A 59 -2.96 -14.17 2.26
N HIS A 60 -2.39 -14.29 1.07
CA HIS A 60 -3.13 -13.99 -0.16
C HIS A 60 -4.00 -15.17 -0.59
N THR A 61 -3.37 -16.34 -0.78
CA THR A 61 -4.00 -17.58 -1.25
C THR A 61 -4.19 -18.59 -0.12
N ARG A 62 -3.26 -18.64 0.84
CA ARG A 62 -3.32 -19.49 2.03
C ARG A 62 -2.77 -18.74 3.25
N PRO A 63 -3.28 -18.97 4.46
CA PRO A 63 -2.68 -18.40 5.67
C PRO A 63 -1.17 -18.63 5.75
N GLY A 64 -0.41 -17.58 6.01
CA GLY A 64 1.04 -17.65 6.20
C GLY A 64 1.86 -17.80 4.92
N ASP A 65 1.28 -17.63 3.73
CA ASP A 65 2.01 -17.69 2.46
C ASP A 65 2.95 -16.49 2.20
N GLY A 66 2.96 -15.50 3.10
CA GLY A 66 3.73 -14.27 2.97
C GLY A 66 3.02 -13.16 2.20
N GLY A 67 1.82 -13.43 1.66
CA GLY A 67 0.95 -12.44 1.01
C GLY A 67 -0.07 -11.79 1.95
N GLY A 68 0.22 -11.73 3.26
CA GLY A 68 -0.67 -11.11 4.25
C GLY A 68 -0.84 -9.61 4.00
N MET A 69 -2.01 -9.07 4.32
CA MET A 69 -2.36 -7.67 4.02
C MET A 69 -3.19 -7.05 5.14
N ALA A 70 -2.91 -5.78 5.44
CA ALA A 70 -3.87 -4.91 6.12
C ALA A 70 -4.65 -4.14 5.06
N LEU A 71 -5.97 -4.07 5.18
CA LEU A 71 -6.84 -3.49 4.16
C LEU A 71 -7.85 -2.53 4.79
N ARG A 72 -8.22 -1.49 4.04
CA ARG A 72 -9.27 -0.52 4.41
C ARG A 72 -10.40 -0.57 3.39
N TRP A 73 -11.64 -0.61 3.88
CA TRP A 73 -12.84 -0.54 3.07
C TRP A 73 -13.14 0.88 2.61
N ASP A 74 -13.43 1.03 1.33
CA ASP A 74 -14.01 2.23 0.74
C ASP A 74 -15.24 1.83 -0.10
N PRO A 75 -16.49 2.08 0.38
CA PRO A 75 -17.71 1.65 -0.30
C PRO A 75 -18.00 2.43 -1.60
N GLU A 76 -17.39 3.60 -1.79
CA GLU A 76 -17.60 4.45 -2.97
C GLU A 76 -16.59 4.15 -4.09
N SER A 77 -15.46 3.53 -3.75
CA SER A 77 -14.41 3.25 -4.71
C SER A 77 -14.87 2.38 -5.88
N THR A 78 -14.48 2.78 -7.09
CA THR A 78 -14.71 2.06 -8.35
C THR A 78 -13.42 1.53 -8.98
N ALA A 79 -12.26 1.72 -8.33
CA ALA A 79 -10.95 1.34 -8.83
C ALA A 79 -10.93 -0.12 -9.34
N ALA A 80 -10.21 -0.41 -10.42
CA ALA A 80 -10.18 -1.76 -10.97
C ALA A 80 -9.58 -2.76 -9.96
N HIS A 81 -10.18 -3.94 -9.85
CA HIS A 81 -9.58 -5.03 -9.10
C HIS A 81 -8.24 -5.43 -9.74
N ASN A 82 -7.17 -5.48 -8.96
CA ASN A 82 -5.83 -5.84 -9.43
C ASN A 82 -5.22 -7.01 -8.63
N ASN A 83 -6.02 -7.65 -7.78
CA ASN A 83 -5.64 -8.80 -6.97
C ASN A 83 -4.54 -8.55 -5.91
N GLY A 84 -4.18 -7.29 -5.62
CA GLY A 84 -3.26 -6.94 -4.54
C GLY A 84 -3.69 -5.66 -3.84
N THR A 85 -3.22 -4.51 -4.32
CA THR A 85 -3.52 -3.21 -3.67
C THR A 85 -4.99 -2.81 -3.73
N VAL A 86 -5.77 -3.33 -4.70
CA VAL A 86 -7.20 -3.08 -4.86
C VAL A 86 -7.95 -4.40 -5.05
N ILE A 87 -8.78 -4.76 -4.07
CA ILE A 87 -9.58 -5.99 -4.06
C ILE A 87 -11.07 -5.64 -4.10
N ALA A 88 -11.76 -6.06 -5.16
CA ALA A 88 -13.20 -5.89 -5.30
C ALA A 88 -13.95 -7.13 -4.79
N PRO A 89 -15.05 -6.96 -4.03
CA PRO A 89 -15.96 -8.05 -3.74
C PRO A 89 -16.51 -8.65 -5.04
N LYS A 90 -16.80 -9.96 -5.04
CA LYS A 90 -17.07 -10.74 -6.25
C LYS A 90 -18.19 -10.19 -7.13
N ASN A 91 -19.28 -9.71 -6.51
CA ASN A 91 -20.50 -9.29 -7.20
C ASN A 91 -20.86 -7.82 -6.96
N ALA A 92 -19.88 -6.98 -6.57
CA ALA A 92 -20.12 -5.58 -6.23
C ALA A 92 -19.66 -4.64 -7.35
N LYS A 93 -20.53 -3.69 -7.76
CA LYS A 93 -20.18 -2.65 -8.75
C LYS A 93 -19.22 -1.61 -8.14
N THR A 94 -19.52 -1.16 -6.93
CA THR A 94 -18.71 -0.24 -6.13
C THR A 94 -18.21 -0.93 -4.88
N GLY A 95 -17.30 -0.27 -4.17
CA GLY A 95 -16.72 -0.79 -2.95
C GLY A 95 -15.44 -1.55 -3.22
N ARG A 96 -14.33 -1.08 -2.65
CA ARG A 96 -13.00 -1.72 -2.77
C ARG A 96 -12.33 -1.80 -1.41
N TRP A 97 -11.62 -2.91 -1.23
CA TRP A 97 -10.59 -3.03 -0.22
C TRP A 97 -9.29 -2.47 -0.80
N HIS A 98 -8.71 -1.49 -0.11
CA HIS A 98 -7.43 -0.89 -0.46
C HIS A 98 -6.36 -1.36 0.52
N GLN A 99 -5.24 -1.88 0.00
CA GLN A 99 -4.13 -2.31 0.84
C GLN A 99 -3.53 -1.09 1.54
N LEU A 100 -3.33 -1.21 2.85
CA LEU A 100 -2.56 -0.26 3.63
C LEU A 100 -1.09 -0.64 3.48
N HIS A 101 -0.28 0.23 2.88
CA HIS A 101 1.15 0.04 2.71
C HIS A 101 1.90 1.36 2.97
N THR A 102 3.19 1.23 3.28
CA THR A 102 4.09 2.36 3.53
C THR A 102 4.89 2.77 2.29
N GLY A 103 4.53 2.23 1.13
CA GLY A 103 5.23 2.46 -0.15
C GLY A 103 6.17 1.34 -0.55
N THR A 104 6.25 0.25 0.22
CA THR A 104 6.89 -1.00 -0.17
C THR A 104 5.83 -2.07 -0.42
N LEU A 105 5.91 -2.76 -1.56
CA LEU A 105 4.99 -3.84 -1.93
C LEU A 105 5.75 -5.11 -2.33
N ASP A 106 5.10 -6.26 -2.16
CA ASP A 106 5.64 -7.58 -2.45
C ASP A 106 4.73 -8.31 -3.46
N PHE A 107 5.32 -8.96 -4.46
CA PHE A 107 4.58 -9.75 -5.45
C PHE A 107 3.66 -10.84 -4.84
N ARG A 108 3.99 -11.36 -3.65
CA ARG A 108 3.16 -12.31 -2.91
C ARG A 108 1.82 -11.71 -2.47
N THR A 109 1.74 -10.40 -2.24
CA THR A 109 0.45 -9.75 -1.93
C THR A 109 -0.46 -9.66 -3.15
N PHE A 110 0.05 -9.96 -4.34
CA PHE A 110 -0.71 -10.13 -5.59
C PHE A 110 -0.94 -11.60 -5.96
N GLY A 111 -0.47 -12.53 -5.13
CA GLY A 111 -0.65 -13.98 -5.34
C GLY A 111 0.46 -14.66 -6.13
N HIS A 112 1.60 -14.01 -6.36
CA HIS A 112 2.74 -14.62 -7.07
C HIS A 112 3.68 -15.34 -6.09
N PHE A 113 3.58 -16.67 -6.08
CA PHE A 113 4.39 -17.54 -5.22
C PHE A 113 5.38 -18.43 -5.99
N ASP A 114 5.29 -18.41 -7.31
CA ASP A 114 6.17 -19.07 -8.26
C ASP A 114 6.02 -18.39 -9.64
N ALA A 115 6.84 -18.83 -10.59
CA ALA A 115 6.85 -18.29 -11.95
C ALA A 115 5.86 -19.00 -12.91
N LYS A 116 4.78 -19.63 -12.42
CA LYS A 116 3.81 -20.32 -13.29
C LYS A 116 2.82 -19.37 -13.96
N THR A 117 2.54 -18.23 -13.32
CA THR A 117 1.62 -17.22 -13.85
C THR A 117 2.37 -15.90 -14.11
N PRO A 118 2.06 -15.19 -15.21
CA PRO A 118 2.71 -13.92 -15.52
C PRO A 118 2.47 -12.86 -14.44
N ALA A 119 3.54 -12.22 -13.96
CA ALA A 119 3.53 -11.18 -12.94
C ALA A 119 3.41 -9.76 -13.51
N ASP A 120 3.23 -9.63 -14.83
CA ASP A 120 3.19 -8.35 -15.53
C ASP A 120 2.10 -7.41 -14.98
N ALA A 121 0.88 -7.92 -14.76
CA ALA A 121 -0.23 -7.10 -14.27
C ALA A 121 -0.02 -6.62 -12.82
N ALA A 122 0.66 -7.43 -11.99
CA ALA A 122 1.03 -7.05 -10.63
C ALA A 122 2.08 -5.93 -10.66
N LEU A 123 3.12 -6.08 -11.49
CA LEU A 123 4.13 -5.04 -11.66
C LEU A 123 3.52 -3.74 -12.19
N ASP A 124 2.67 -3.81 -13.21
CA ASP A 124 1.96 -2.64 -13.77
C ASP A 124 1.15 -1.91 -12.69
N ALA A 125 0.41 -2.66 -11.85
CA ALA A 125 -0.38 -2.10 -10.76
C ALA A 125 0.49 -1.40 -9.70
N MET A 126 1.61 -2.02 -9.30
CA MET A 126 2.54 -1.44 -8.32
C MET A 126 3.26 -0.20 -8.86
N ILE A 127 3.63 -0.20 -10.14
CA ILE A 127 4.27 0.94 -10.81
C ILE A 127 3.28 2.10 -11.02
N ALA A 128 2.01 1.82 -11.25
CA ALA A 128 0.98 2.84 -11.40
C ALA A 128 0.73 3.63 -10.09
N ASP A 129 0.83 2.97 -8.94
CA ASP A 129 0.65 3.60 -7.63
C ASP A 129 1.83 4.51 -7.26
N LYS A 130 1.60 5.82 -7.33
CA LYS A 130 2.63 6.84 -7.10
C LYS A 130 3.18 6.91 -5.67
N SER A 131 2.52 6.29 -4.71
CA SER A 131 3.02 6.20 -3.32
C SER A 131 4.03 5.06 -3.11
N VAL A 132 4.10 4.09 -4.03
CA VAL A 132 5.02 2.96 -3.97
C VAL A 132 6.42 3.38 -4.42
N HIS A 133 7.41 3.35 -3.55
CA HIS A 133 8.81 3.66 -3.89
C HIS A 133 9.71 2.42 -3.94
N ARG A 134 9.21 1.25 -3.51
CA ARG A 134 9.95 -0.02 -3.55
C ARG A 134 9.03 -1.20 -3.85
N ILE A 135 9.46 -2.08 -4.75
CA ILE A 135 8.77 -3.32 -5.10
C ILE A 135 9.75 -4.48 -4.89
N GLU A 136 9.33 -5.47 -4.12
CA GLU A 136 10.13 -6.61 -3.73
C GLU A 136 9.59 -7.92 -4.29
N ALA A 137 10.47 -8.82 -4.69
CA ALA A 137 10.13 -10.21 -4.98
C ALA A 137 10.85 -11.15 -4.01
N HIS A 138 10.10 -12.10 -3.47
CA HIS A 138 10.60 -13.17 -2.61
C HIS A 138 10.37 -14.56 -3.21
N THR A 139 10.01 -14.60 -4.50
CA THR A 139 9.72 -15.81 -5.27
C THR A 139 10.15 -15.58 -6.72
N ASP A 140 10.32 -16.68 -7.46
CA ASP A 140 10.57 -16.61 -8.90
C ASP A 140 9.37 -15.96 -9.62
N LEU A 141 9.65 -15.15 -10.64
CA LEU A 141 8.62 -14.43 -11.41
C LEU A 141 8.73 -14.73 -12.90
N LEU A 142 7.59 -14.64 -13.57
CA LEU A 142 7.50 -14.69 -15.03
C LEU A 142 7.04 -13.33 -15.56
N PHE A 143 7.85 -12.69 -16.42
CA PHE A 143 7.44 -11.51 -17.18
C PHE A 143 7.32 -11.86 -18.66
N THR A 144 6.11 -11.73 -19.18
CA THR A 144 5.78 -12.03 -20.57
C THR A 144 5.73 -10.78 -21.45
N LYS A 145 5.96 -9.60 -20.87
CA LYS A 145 5.96 -8.32 -21.57
C LYS A 145 7.26 -7.55 -21.34
N ARG A 146 7.54 -6.64 -22.28
CA ARG A 146 8.57 -5.61 -22.12
C ARG A 146 7.95 -4.41 -21.43
N HIS A 147 8.46 -4.10 -20.25
CA HIS A 147 7.96 -3.01 -19.42
C HIS A 147 8.75 -1.73 -19.68
N LEU A 148 8.01 -0.67 -19.98
CA LEU A 148 8.52 0.66 -20.31
C LEU A 148 8.05 1.65 -19.24
N PHE A 149 8.96 2.07 -18.38
CA PHE A 149 8.65 2.92 -17.24
C PHE A 149 9.12 4.35 -17.46
N ASN A 150 8.21 5.31 -17.27
CA ASN A 150 8.53 6.75 -17.22
C ASN A 150 8.52 7.26 -15.75
N ARG A 151 8.93 6.40 -14.81
CA ARG A 151 8.84 6.67 -13.37
C ARG A 151 10.23 6.73 -12.76
N SER A 152 10.46 7.80 -12.00
CA SER A 152 11.64 7.96 -11.15
C SER A 152 11.33 7.57 -9.71
N HIS A 153 12.38 7.43 -8.88
CA HIS A 153 12.27 7.16 -7.45
C HIS A 153 11.49 5.88 -7.14
N ILE A 154 11.87 4.81 -7.85
CA ILE A 154 11.34 3.47 -7.67
C ILE A 154 12.51 2.49 -7.61
N GLU A 155 12.49 1.61 -6.62
CA GLU A 155 13.42 0.50 -6.50
C GLU A 155 12.69 -0.81 -6.83
N LEU A 156 13.31 -1.64 -7.67
CA LEU A 156 12.89 -3.00 -7.93
C LEU A 156 13.94 -3.95 -7.35
N ASP A 157 13.60 -4.66 -6.29
CA ASP A 157 14.46 -5.64 -5.65
C ASP A 157 13.87 -7.03 -5.83
N PHE A 158 14.50 -7.88 -6.65
CA PHE A 158 14.02 -9.23 -6.90
C PHE A 158 14.47 -10.26 -5.86
N GLY A 159 15.19 -9.83 -4.81
CA GLY A 159 15.58 -10.70 -3.69
C GLY A 159 16.48 -11.88 -4.10
N GLY A 160 17.18 -11.77 -5.24
CA GLY A 160 17.98 -12.86 -5.82
C GLY A 160 17.18 -13.99 -6.47
N ASN A 161 15.86 -13.85 -6.64
CA ASN A 161 15.01 -14.86 -7.27
C ASN A 161 15.13 -14.88 -8.80
N LEU A 162 14.76 -15.99 -9.42
CA LEU A 162 14.84 -16.14 -10.87
C LEU A 162 13.73 -15.34 -11.55
N ILE A 163 14.14 -14.49 -12.50
CA ILE A 163 13.22 -13.82 -13.41
C ILE A 163 13.22 -14.57 -14.74
N ARG A 164 12.06 -15.12 -15.08
CA ARG A 164 11.82 -15.81 -16.33
C ARG A 164 11.10 -14.91 -17.33
N THR A 165 11.32 -15.20 -18.60
CA THR A 165 10.74 -14.42 -19.70
C THR A 165 10.20 -15.31 -20.82
N GLU A 166 9.80 -16.54 -20.51
CA GLU A 166 9.22 -17.40 -21.55
C GLU A 166 7.92 -16.79 -22.08
N GLY A 167 7.75 -16.80 -23.40
CA GLY A 167 6.59 -16.19 -24.05
C GLY A 167 6.67 -14.68 -24.27
N ILE A 168 7.78 -14.01 -23.87
CA ILE A 168 8.00 -12.61 -24.22
C ILE A 168 8.15 -12.42 -25.73
N GLU A 169 7.62 -11.32 -26.25
CA GLU A 169 7.78 -10.97 -27.66
C GLU A 169 9.26 -10.89 -28.06
N LYS A 170 9.57 -11.45 -29.24
CA LYS A 170 10.92 -11.37 -29.80
C LYS A 170 11.28 -9.90 -30.00
N ASN A 171 12.51 -9.56 -29.63
CA ASN A 171 13.02 -8.24 -29.93
C ASN A 171 13.14 -8.04 -31.45
N THR A 172 12.93 -6.82 -31.94
CA THR A 172 13.19 -6.48 -33.34
C THR A 172 14.67 -6.15 -33.54
N HIS A 173 15.15 -6.30 -34.78
CA HIS A 173 16.54 -5.97 -35.14
C HIS A 173 16.88 -4.49 -34.86
N ASP A 174 15.90 -3.61 -35.08
CA ASP A 174 16.06 -2.15 -34.93
C ASP A 174 15.77 -1.63 -33.52
N ASN A 175 15.59 -2.52 -32.53
CA ASN A 175 15.40 -2.14 -31.13
C ASN A 175 16.62 -2.53 -30.29
N PRO A 176 17.68 -1.70 -30.27
CA PRO A 176 18.88 -1.98 -29.46
C PRO A 176 18.61 -1.95 -27.95
N PHE A 177 17.44 -1.46 -27.52
CA PHE A 177 17.01 -1.36 -26.12
C PHE A 177 15.92 -2.37 -25.77
N GLY A 178 15.93 -3.55 -26.41
CA GLY A 178 15.05 -4.67 -26.10
C GLY A 178 15.32 -5.32 -24.74
N ALA A 179 15.33 -4.54 -23.67
CA ALA A 179 15.32 -5.02 -22.30
C ALA A 179 13.91 -5.51 -21.90
N VAL A 180 13.85 -6.32 -20.86
CA VAL A 180 12.59 -6.74 -20.22
C VAL A 180 12.00 -5.57 -19.43
N LEU A 181 12.87 -4.83 -18.72
CA LEU A 181 12.52 -3.64 -17.94
C LEU A 181 13.38 -2.48 -18.45
N SER A 182 12.76 -1.38 -18.85
CA SER A 182 13.46 -0.18 -19.35
C SER A 182 12.86 1.07 -18.71
N PHE A 183 13.73 1.90 -18.12
CA PHE A 183 13.38 3.21 -17.58
C PHE A 183 13.73 4.29 -18.60
N ARG A 184 12.78 5.20 -18.86
CA ARG A 184 12.91 6.27 -19.84
C ARG A 184 12.49 7.59 -19.23
N GLY A 185 13.11 8.68 -19.69
CA GLY A 185 12.64 10.03 -19.39
C GLY A 185 11.42 10.39 -20.24
N THR A 186 10.65 11.37 -19.78
CA THR A 186 9.66 12.03 -20.64
C THR A 186 10.41 13.11 -21.44
N LEU A 187 10.29 13.08 -22.77
CA LEU A 187 10.75 14.18 -23.61
C LEU A 187 10.00 15.45 -23.21
N THR A 188 10.72 16.46 -22.74
CA THR A 188 10.18 17.79 -22.50
C THR A 188 10.61 18.70 -23.65
N ASP A 189 9.68 19.48 -24.20
CA ASP A 189 9.95 20.47 -25.28
C ASP A 189 10.80 21.66 -24.81
N THR A 190 11.40 21.57 -23.62
CA THR A 190 12.23 22.60 -23.03
C THR A 190 13.51 21.93 -22.56
N THR A 191 14.61 22.27 -23.23
CA THR A 191 15.96 22.04 -22.73
C THR A 191 16.18 23.04 -21.59
N VAL A 192 16.42 22.53 -20.38
CA VAL A 192 16.79 23.36 -19.22
C VAL A 192 18.27 23.67 -19.24
#